data_AF-A0A7C3YA80-F1
#
_entry.id   AF-A0A7C3YA80-F1
#
_cell.length_a   1.000
_cell.length_b   1.000
_cell.length_c   1.000
_cell.angle_alpha   90.00
_cell.angle_beta   90.00
_cell.angle_gamma   90.00
#
_symmetry.space_group_name_H-M   'P 1'
#
loop_
_entity.id
_entity.type
_entity.pdbx_description
1 polymer ?
#
loop_
_entity_poly.entity_id
_entity_poly.type
_entity_poly.pdbx_seq_one_letter_code
_entity_poly.pdbx_strand_id
1 'polypeptide(L)'
;MAGQPGRSVAVFGLAVVLLVLATIAVVVAAVVVASSRFASAASPWVSPLSVIKAGAINPALALGSLAGQDDQDIVDRAIAAGSADTALATLLYSTSLNDQTRANGLLRASRLLARQNRNEQALLVAHTAADVAMLSPTMTDYGRAAALDEAGQVMAQVGKKDEAASAYGMAATIALQSGRLDPAYRQLLIEGLAADYTRLGRPEQARALRGAAQPALSPDKNPAVYPGLLVPLIPGDSPAWVSLQAATAKRTTLTASLIAALQGQASGAPEPVRQALEKVLIEEDQLSDTVYSDGIAHSDNLLQRVAYARARVAWLTLKWRIARQGFGMALVPAWESQAREIEANLHKAFEDYYLILRDAGISLPGNVDAAQATVDIIQDQIKMGRLGMPPYAHEAELLSALADAWQQRINLGGVRLYITTTYGKSGTQLTVVGSQ
;
A
#
# COMPACT_ATOMS: atom_id res chain seq x y z
N MET A 1 -49.52 61.34 -0.70
CA MET A 1 -48.29 60.83 -0.02
C MET A 1 -48.41 59.32 0.10
N ALA A 2 -47.76 58.57 -0.79
CA ALA A 2 -47.70 57.11 -0.74
C ALA A 2 -46.23 56.72 -0.85
N GLY A 3 -45.62 56.34 0.27
CA GLY A 3 -44.23 55.89 0.33
C GLY A 3 -44.12 54.46 -0.15
N GLN A 4 -43.27 54.21 -1.16
CA GLN A 4 -42.96 52.87 -1.67
C GLN A 4 -42.19 52.04 -0.62
N PRO A 5 -42.75 50.92 -0.11
CA PRO A 5 -42.05 50.06 0.86
C PRO A 5 -41.11 49.01 0.22
N GLY A 6 -40.96 49.00 -1.11
CA GLY A 6 -40.25 47.92 -1.83
C GLY A 6 -38.72 48.01 -1.87
N ARG A 7 -38.12 49.17 -1.58
CA ARG A 7 -36.65 49.34 -1.70
C ARG A 7 -35.88 48.81 -0.50
N SER A 8 -36.46 48.83 0.70
CA SER A 8 -35.76 48.39 1.93
C SER A 8 -35.59 46.87 2.00
N VAL A 9 -36.53 46.10 1.46
CA VAL A 9 -36.49 44.62 1.49
C VAL A 9 -35.42 44.07 0.54
N ALA A 10 -35.26 44.67 -0.65
CA ALA A 10 -34.25 44.26 -1.62
C ALA A 10 -32.81 44.55 -1.14
N VAL A 11 -32.60 45.69 -0.47
CA VAL A 11 -31.30 46.05 0.10
C VAL A 11 -30.94 45.14 1.27
N PHE A 12 -31.92 44.77 2.10
CA PHE A 12 -31.71 43.84 3.22
C PHE A 12 -31.38 42.43 2.74
N GLY A 13 -32.07 41.93 1.70
CA GLY A 13 -31.78 40.63 1.10
C GLY A 13 -30.36 40.54 0.51
N LEU A 14 -29.91 41.59 -0.17
CA LEU A 14 -28.55 41.65 -0.73
C LEU A 14 -27.47 41.66 0.37
N ALA A 15 -27.70 42.39 1.46
CA ALA A 15 -26.78 42.46 2.58
C ALA A 15 -26.61 41.11 3.29
N VAL A 16 -27.70 40.35 3.46
CA VAL A 16 -27.66 38.99 4.04
C VAL A 16 -26.90 38.02 3.14
N VAL A 17 -27.13 38.05 1.82
CA VAL A 17 -26.40 37.19 0.87
C VAL A 17 -24.91 37.50 0.87
N LEU A 18 -24.51 38.77 0.89
CA LEU A 18 -23.11 39.18 0.97
C LEU A 18 -22.45 38.77 2.30
N LEU A 19 -23.18 38.84 3.42
CA LEU A 19 -22.69 38.38 4.72
C LEU A 19 -22.45 36.87 4.74
N VAL A 20 -23.36 36.09 4.16
CA VAL A 20 -23.23 34.62 4.01
C VAL A 20 -22.05 34.27 3.11
N LEU A 21 -21.89 34.95 1.97
CA LEU A 21 -20.74 34.74 1.09
C LEU A 21 -19.42 35.12 1.76
N ALA A 22 -19.39 36.20 2.54
CA ALA A 22 -18.21 36.61 3.29
C ALA A 22 -17.85 35.60 4.40
N THR A 23 -18.84 35.05 5.10
CA THR A 23 -18.59 33.99 6.10
C THR A 23 -18.12 32.71 5.46
N ILE A 24 -18.70 32.29 4.32
CA ILE A 24 -18.21 31.14 3.56
C ILE A 24 -16.77 31.39 3.10
N ALA A 25 -16.46 32.57 2.55
CA ALA A 25 -15.11 32.92 2.11
C ALA A 25 -14.09 32.90 3.26
N VAL A 26 -14.47 33.39 4.45
CA VAL A 26 -13.62 33.35 5.66
C VAL A 26 -13.43 31.93 6.16
N VAL A 27 -14.46 31.09 6.15
CA VAL A 27 -14.36 29.68 6.54
C VAL A 27 -13.48 28.91 5.55
N VAL A 28 -13.65 29.11 4.24
CA VAL A 28 -12.81 28.51 3.20
C VAL A 28 -11.37 28.99 3.34
N ALA A 29 -11.14 30.29 3.53
CA ALA A 29 -9.80 30.83 3.77
C ALA A 29 -9.17 30.28 5.06
N ALA A 30 -9.94 30.11 6.13
CA ALA A 30 -9.46 29.52 7.38
C ALA A 30 -9.10 28.05 7.21
N VAL A 31 -9.89 27.28 6.47
CA VAL A 31 -9.61 25.87 6.14
C VAL A 31 -8.37 25.76 5.24
N VAL A 32 -8.23 26.62 4.23
CA VAL A 32 -7.06 26.66 3.33
C VAL A 32 -5.80 27.11 4.07
N VAL A 33 -5.90 28.11 4.95
CA VAL A 33 -4.74 28.57 5.75
C VAL A 33 -4.36 27.54 6.80
N ALA A 34 -5.34 26.91 7.45
CA ALA A 34 -5.08 25.79 8.37
C ALA A 34 -4.39 24.65 7.62
N SER A 35 -4.93 24.18 6.50
CA SER A 35 -4.31 23.11 5.70
C SER A 35 -2.93 23.50 5.16
N SER A 36 -2.72 24.75 4.74
CA SER A 36 -1.41 25.23 4.26
C SER A 36 -0.34 25.37 5.36
N ARG A 37 -0.75 25.64 6.62
CA ARG A 37 0.17 25.68 7.77
C ARG A 37 0.59 24.28 8.23
N PHE A 38 -0.08 23.24 7.71
CA PHE A 38 0.24 21.83 7.94
C PHE A 38 0.86 21.16 6.71
N ALA A 39 1.14 21.91 5.64
CA ALA A 39 1.95 21.42 4.54
C ALA A 39 3.40 21.31 5.00
N SER A 40 3.74 20.23 5.71
CA SER A 40 5.10 19.74 5.78
C SER A 40 5.63 19.68 4.35
N ALA A 41 6.88 20.11 4.14
CA ALA A 41 7.54 19.89 2.86
C ALA A 41 7.58 18.37 2.63
N ALA A 42 6.64 17.87 1.84
CA ALA A 42 6.52 16.45 1.52
C ALA A 42 7.88 15.98 0.99
N SER A 43 8.52 15.02 1.65
CA SER A 43 9.77 14.48 1.11
C SER A 43 9.48 13.95 -0.29
N PRO A 44 10.32 14.22 -1.30
CA PRO A 44 10.14 13.61 -2.61
C PRO A 44 10.08 12.09 -2.44
N TRP A 45 9.16 11.43 -3.14
CA TRP A 45 9.04 9.99 -3.05
C TRP A 45 10.34 9.33 -3.49
N VAL A 46 10.80 8.37 -2.70
CA VAL A 46 11.97 7.55 -2.98
C VAL A 46 11.52 6.09 -2.94
N SER A 47 11.86 5.32 -3.97
CA SER A 47 11.52 3.89 -3.98
C SER A 47 12.11 3.19 -2.76
N PRO A 48 11.31 2.47 -1.95
CA PRO A 48 11.82 1.75 -0.78
C PRO A 48 12.70 0.57 -1.18
N LEU A 49 12.66 0.12 -2.44
CA LEU A 49 13.59 -0.88 -2.95
C LEU A 49 15.00 -0.34 -3.22
N SER A 50 15.20 0.97 -3.22
CA SER A 50 16.53 1.58 -3.42
C SER A 50 17.44 1.44 -2.20
N VAL A 51 16.86 1.24 -1.00
CA VAL A 51 17.63 1.11 0.25
C VAL A 51 18.03 -0.33 0.56
N ILE A 52 17.49 -1.31 -0.16
CA ILE A 52 17.87 -2.72 -0.01
C ILE A 52 19.28 -2.92 -0.58
N LYS A 53 20.18 -3.43 0.25
CA LYS A 53 21.53 -3.83 -0.15
C LYS A 53 21.63 -5.35 -0.12
N ALA A 54 21.93 -5.98 -1.26
CA ALA A 54 22.04 -7.43 -1.38
C ALA A 54 22.96 -8.03 -0.30
N GLY A 55 24.16 -7.47 -0.10
CA GLY A 55 25.12 -7.96 0.90
C GLY A 55 24.68 -7.81 2.37
N ALA A 56 23.60 -7.08 2.66
CA ALA A 56 23.04 -6.97 4.02
C ALA A 56 21.92 -7.99 4.29
N ILE A 57 21.45 -8.70 3.26
CA ILE A 57 20.41 -9.72 3.38
C ILE A 57 21.05 -11.03 3.81
N ASN A 58 20.56 -11.62 4.90
CA ASN A 58 20.88 -13.00 5.28
C ASN A 58 20.21 -13.99 4.29
N PRO A 59 20.98 -14.73 3.46
CA PRO A 59 20.41 -15.59 2.44
C PRO A 59 19.68 -16.81 3.00
N ALA A 60 20.17 -17.38 4.11
CA ALA A 60 19.55 -18.55 4.73
C ALA A 60 18.13 -18.28 5.25
N LEU A 61 17.85 -17.03 5.64
CA LEU A 61 16.51 -16.59 6.01
C LEU A 61 15.69 -16.19 4.78
N ALA A 62 16.27 -15.37 3.89
CA ALA A 62 15.55 -14.82 2.74
C ALA A 62 15.05 -15.91 1.77
N LEU A 63 15.85 -16.97 1.56
CA LEU A 63 15.50 -18.08 0.68
C LEU A 63 14.26 -18.86 1.12
N GLY A 64 13.78 -18.66 2.35
CA GLY A 64 12.54 -19.29 2.82
C GLY A 64 11.37 -19.10 1.86
N SER A 65 11.22 -17.91 1.25
CA SER A 65 10.13 -17.61 0.32
C SER A 65 10.24 -18.48 -0.93
N LEU A 66 11.47 -18.72 -1.38
CA LEU A 66 11.76 -19.57 -2.53
C LEU A 66 11.57 -21.07 -2.19
N ALA A 67 11.64 -21.43 -0.90
CA ALA A 67 11.31 -22.75 -0.38
C ALA A 67 9.80 -22.90 -0.05
N GLY A 68 8.96 -21.93 -0.41
CA GLY A 68 7.51 -21.99 -0.15
C GLY A 68 7.13 -21.85 1.32
N GLN A 69 8.02 -21.32 2.16
CA GLN A 69 7.68 -20.93 3.54
C GLN A 69 6.82 -19.66 3.52
N ASP A 70 5.98 -19.50 4.53
CA ASP A 70 5.16 -18.30 4.68
C ASP A 70 6.03 -17.04 4.84
N ASP A 71 5.71 -15.98 4.10
CA ASP A 71 6.49 -14.74 4.09
C ASP A 71 6.43 -14.01 5.44
N GLN A 72 5.33 -14.13 6.19
CA GLN A 72 5.22 -13.56 7.54
C GLN A 72 6.18 -14.27 8.50
N ASP A 73 6.25 -15.60 8.45
CA ASP A 73 7.19 -16.38 9.28
C ASP A 73 8.67 -16.04 8.99
N ILE A 74 8.98 -15.73 7.73
CA ILE A 74 10.32 -15.28 7.32
C ILE A 74 10.61 -13.89 7.89
N VAL A 75 9.65 -12.96 7.77
CA VAL A 75 9.77 -11.61 8.33
C VAL A 75 9.94 -11.65 9.84
N ASP A 76 9.17 -12.49 10.53
CA ASP A 76 9.25 -12.66 11.98
C ASP A 76 10.60 -13.17 12.43
N ARG A 77 11.12 -14.22 11.78
CA ARG A 77 12.47 -14.73 12.05
C ARG A 77 13.56 -13.72 11.71
N ALA A 78 13.42 -12.97 10.62
CA ALA A 78 14.38 -11.94 10.24
C ALA A 78 14.43 -10.80 11.26
N ILE A 79 13.27 -10.33 11.73
CA ILE A 79 13.18 -9.31 12.80
C ILE A 79 13.76 -9.85 14.10
N ALA A 80 13.43 -11.09 14.50
CA ALA A 80 13.97 -11.72 15.70
C ALA A 80 15.50 -11.89 15.65
N ALA A 81 16.05 -12.15 14.46
CA ALA A 81 17.48 -12.24 14.21
C ALA A 81 18.17 -10.87 14.05
N GLY A 82 17.44 -9.75 14.14
CA GLY A 82 17.97 -8.41 13.91
C GLY A 82 18.31 -8.09 12.45
N SER A 83 17.89 -8.92 11.50
CA SER A 83 18.15 -8.76 10.06
C SER A 83 17.11 -7.87 9.39
N ALA A 84 17.23 -6.56 9.60
CA ALA A 84 16.29 -5.58 9.06
C ALA A 84 16.19 -5.61 7.53
N ASP A 85 17.31 -5.76 6.82
CA ASP A 85 17.34 -5.81 5.35
C ASP A 85 16.67 -7.08 4.79
N THR A 86 16.83 -8.24 5.47
CA THR A 86 16.10 -9.45 5.08
C THR A 86 14.60 -9.27 5.27
N ALA A 87 14.18 -8.73 6.42
CA ALA A 87 12.77 -8.47 6.68
C ALA A 87 12.19 -7.50 5.64
N LEU A 88 12.89 -6.40 5.38
CA LEU A 88 12.47 -5.39 4.42
C LEU A 88 12.41 -5.94 2.98
N ALA A 89 13.41 -6.71 2.55
CA ALA A 89 13.39 -7.34 1.24
C ALA A 89 12.19 -8.29 1.09
N THR A 90 11.91 -9.14 2.08
CA THR A 90 10.73 -10.00 2.03
C THR A 90 9.43 -9.19 2.03
N LEU A 91 9.32 -8.15 2.86
CA LEU A 91 8.14 -7.28 2.91
C LEU A 91 7.85 -6.51 1.64
N LEU A 92 8.88 -6.06 0.91
CA LEU A 92 8.69 -5.27 -0.31
C LEU A 92 8.46 -6.15 -1.54
N TYR A 93 9.14 -7.29 -1.64
CA TYR A 93 8.99 -8.19 -2.80
C TYR A 93 7.86 -9.23 -2.66
N SER A 94 7.29 -9.45 -1.47
CA SER A 94 6.22 -10.44 -1.31
C SER A 94 4.98 -10.05 -2.10
N THR A 95 4.36 -11.00 -2.78
CA THR A 95 3.03 -10.85 -3.41
C THR A 95 1.94 -11.65 -2.70
N SER A 96 2.30 -12.35 -1.62
CA SER A 96 1.41 -13.21 -0.82
C SER A 96 0.90 -12.49 0.44
N LEU A 97 1.68 -11.57 1.02
CA LEU A 97 1.28 -10.81 2.20
C LEU A 97 0.09 -9.91 1.90
N ASN A 98 -0.94 -10.02 2.74
CA ASN A 98 -2.02 -9.04 2.79
C ASN A 98 -1.48 -7.67 3.28
N ASP A 99 -2.22 -6.60 2.97
CA ASP A 99 -1.76 -5.24 3.22
C ASP A 99 -1.59 -4.92 4.71
N GLN A 100 -2.44 -5.48 5.59
CA GLN A 100 -2.33 -5.29 7.04
C GLN A 100 -1.03 -5.92 7.58
N THR A 101 -0.77 -7.17 7.23
CA THR A 101 0.45 -7.88 7.63
C THR A 101 1.69 -7.16 7.09
N ARG A 102 1.62 -6.69 5.84
CA ARG A 102 2.72 -5.93 5.22
C ARG A 102 2.98 -4.61 5.94
N ALA A 103 1.95 -3.79 6.21
CA ALA A 103 2.09 -2.53 6.92
C ALA A 103 2.67 -2.73 8.32
N ASN A 104 2.13 -3.68 9.09
CA ASN A 104 2.63 -4.02 10.42
C ASN A 104 4.09 -4.51 10.38
N GLY A 105 4.43 -5.35 9.40
CA GLY A 105 5.79 -5.82 9.19
C GLY A 105 6.76 -4.70 8.84
N LEU A 106 6.37 -3.77 7.96
CA LEU A 106 7.15 -2.58 7.61
C LEU A 106 7.39 -1.70 8.85
N LEU A 107 6.38 -1.49 9.69
CA LEU A 107 6.52 -0.70 10.93
C LEU A 107 7.46 -1.36 11.94
N ARG A 108 7.43 -2.70 12.05
CA ARG A 108 8.39 -3.44 12.88
C ARG A 108 9.80 -3.37 12.33
N ALA A 109 9.98 -3.53 11.02
CA ALA A 109 11.28 -3.38 10.35
C ALA A 109 11.82 -1.95 10.51
N SER A 110 10.97 -0.94 10.36
CA SER A 110 11.30 0.47 10.56
C SER A 110 11.82 0.75 11.98
N ARG A 111 11.15 0.23 13.02
CA ARG A 111 11.65 0.35 14.40
C ARG A 111 12.97 -0.35 14.63
N LEU A 112 13.16 -1.52 14.02
CA LEU A 112 14.43 -2.24 14.08
C LEU A 112 15.55 -1.40 13.46
N LEU A 113 15.31 -0.80 12.29
CA LEU A 113 16.24 0.15 11.65
C LEU A 113 16.54 1.35 12.56
N ALA A 114 15.53 1.94 13.21
CA ALA A 114 15.73 3.05 14.13
C ALA A 114 16.61 2.66 15.34
N ARG A 115 16.39 1.46 15.92
CA ARG A 115 17.24 0.92 17.00
C ARG A 115 18.68 0.66 16.55
N GLN A 116 18.88 0.41 15.27
CA GLN A 116 20.20 0.27 14.64
C GLN A 116 20.81 1.62 14.20
N ASN A 117 20.23 2.75 14.61
CA ASN A 117 20.62 4.12 14.22
C ASN A 117 20.53 4.40 12.71
N ARG A 118 19.73 3.62 11.96
CA ARG A 118 19.48 3.82 10.52
C ARG A 118 18.24 4.70 10.31
N ASN A 119 18.25 5.88 10.90
CA ASN A 119 17.07 6.74 11.05
C ASN A 119 16.44 7.17 9.71
N GLU A 120 17.24 7.48 8.69
CA GLU A 120 16.70 7.85 7.37
C GLU A 120 15.96 6.69 6.70
N GLN A 121 16.47 5.47 6.84
CA GLN A 121 15.80 4.29 6.29
C GLN A 121 14.59 3.90 7.13
N ALA A 122 14.68 4.00 8.46
CA ALA A 122 13.52 3.83 9.33
C ALA A 122 12.39 4.79 8.91
N LEU A 123 12.72 6.05 8.66
CA LEU A 123 11.77 7.05 8.20
C LEU A 123 11.12 6.67 6.85
N LEU A 124 11.94 6.31 5.86
CA LEU A 124 11.44 5.89 4.55
C LEU A 124 10.50 4.68 4.65
N VAL A 125 10.85 3.68 5.47
CA VAL A 125 10.02 2.48 5.67
C VAL A 125 8.74 2.81 6.44
N ALA A 126 8.77 3.75 7.39
CA ALA A 126 7.57 4.23 8.08
C ALA A 126 6.62 4.97 7.13
N HIS A 127 7.14 5.79 6.22
CA HIS A 127 6.35 6.40 5.14
C HIS A 127 5.75 5.35 4.23
N THR A 128 6.52 4.34 3.83
CA THR A 128 6.03 3.25 2.99
C THR A 128 4.88 2.50 3.68
N ALA A 129 4.97 2.25 4.98
CA ALA A 129 3.89 1.64 5.74
C ALA A 129 2.64 2.53 5.82
N ALA A 130 2.82 3.84 5.98
CA ALA A 130 1.72 4.80 5.94
C ALA A 130 1.06 4.83 4.54
N ASP A 131 1.85 4.84 3.46
CA ASP A 131 1.34 4.77 2.09
C ASP A 131 0.55 3.48 1.85
N VAL A 132 1.03 2.32 2.31
CA VAL A 132 0.28 1.05 2.25
C VAL A 132 -1.02 1.14 3.03
N ALA A 133 -0.98 1.65 4.26
CA ALA A 133 -2.17 1.82 5.09
C ALA A 133 -3.20 2.71 4.38
N MET A 134 -2.75 3.83 3.82
CA MET A 134 -3.60 4.78 3.13
C MET A 134 -4.16 4.24 1.83
N LEU A 135 -3.36 3.58 0.99
CA LEU A 135 -3.79 3.17 -0.35
C LEU A 135 -4.34 1.74 -0.39
N SER A 136 -4.35 1.02 0.72
CA SER A 136 -4.90 -0.33 0.72
C SER A 136 -6.42 -0.32 0.50
N PRO A 137 -6.93 -1.06 -0.49
CA PRO A 137 -8.38 -1.30 -0.61
C PRO A 137 -8.86 -2.45 0.30
N THR A 138 -7.95 -3.17 0.96
CA THR A 138 -8.27 -4.38 1.76
C THR A 138 -8.13 -4.17 3.28
N MET A 139 -7.43 -3.12 3.72
CA MET A 139 -7.29 -2.80 5.13
C MET A 139 -8.56 -2.18 5.70
N THR A 140 -8.94 -2.66 6.88
CA THR A 140 -10.02 -2.08 7.68
C THR A 140 -9.62 -0.70 8.22
N ASP A 141 -10.60 0.12 8.57
CA ASP A 141 -10.34 1.44 9.15
C ASP A 141 -9.62 1.36 10.50
N TYR A 142 -9.83 0.28 11.27
CA TYR A 142 -9.07 -0.03 12.49
C TYR A 142 -7.59 -0.20 12.16
N GLY A 143 -7.31 -1.08 11.21
CA GLY A 143 -5.96 -1.39 10.77
C GLY A 143 -5.23 -0.19 10.18
N ARG A 144 -5.94 0.61 9.38
CA ARG A 144 -5.44 1.83 8.75
C ARG A 144 -5.08 2.89 9.78
N ALA A 145 -5.99 3.17 10.72
CA ALA A 145 -5.73 4.17 11.76
C ALA A 145 -4.60 3.75 12.70
N ALA A 146 -4.56 2.46 13.09
CA ALA A 146 -3.48 1.93 13.92
C ALA A 146 -2.11 2.01 13.23
N ALA A 147 -2.02 1.62 11.95
CA ALA A 147 -0.78 1.70 11.18
C ALA A 147 -0.29 3.15 11.01
N LEU A 148 -1.21 4.11 10.82
CA LEU A 148 -0.87 5.54 10.71
C LEU A 148 -0.39 6.13 12.04
N ASP A 149 -1.05 5.80 13.15
CA ASP A 149 -0.59 6.17 14.50
C ASP A 149 0.82 5.60 14.75
N GLU A 150 0.99 4.31 14.48
CA GLU A 150 2.26 3.61 14.66
C GLU A 150 3.38 4.18 13.77
N ALA A 151 3.08 4.55 12.52
CA ALA A 151 4.01 5.26 11.64
C ALA A 151 4.42 6.61 12.23
N GLY A 152 3.45 7.38 12.74
CA GLY A 152 3.69 8.65 13.41
C GLY A 152 4.61 8.53 14.62
N GLN A 153 4.44 7.48 15.42
CA GLN A 153 5.31 7.19 16.57
C GLN A 153 6.76 6.92 16.14
N VAL A 154 6.97 6.18 15.05
CA VAL A 154 8.32 5.94 14.53
C VAL A 154 8.95 7.22 13.98
N MET A 155 8.18 8.01 13.22
CA MET A 155 8.63 9.33 12.74
C MET A 155 9.03 10.25 13.89
N ALA A 156 8.25 10.28 14.97
CA ALA A 156 8.55 11.04 16.18
C ALA A 156 9.85 10.53 16.85
N GLN A 157 10.02 9.21 16.96
CA GLN A 157 11.21 8.58 17.54
C GLN A 157 12.49 8.97 16.79
N VAL A 158 12.45 9.08 15.46
CA VAL A 158 13.60 9.50 14.64
C VAL A 158 13.70 11.02 14.47
N GLY A 159 12.93 11.80 15.23
CA GLY A 159 13.03 13.26 15.31
C GLY A 159 12.23 14.04 14.27
N LYS A 160 11.44 13.36 13.43
CA LYS A 160 10.63 13.98 12.36
C LYS A 160 9.24 14.35 12.86
N LYS A 161 9.19 15.37 13.73
CA LYS A 161 7.96 15.78 14.45
C LYS A 161 6.82 16.22 13.53
N ASP A 162 7.14 16.88 12.41
CA ASP A 162 6.11 17.40 11.50
C ASP A 162 5.49 16.29 10.65
N GLU A 163 6.30 15.31 10.23
CA GLU A 163 5.85 14.11 9.54
C GLU A 163 5.01 13.24 10.49
N ALA A 164 5.45 13.09 11.74
CA ALA A 164 4.69 12.43 12.80
C ALA A 164 3.32 13.08 13.03
N ALA A 165 3.29 14.40 13.19
CA ALA A 165 2.05 15.15 13.33
C ALA A 165 1.11 14.96 12.13
N SER A 166 1.65 14.87 10.92
CA SER A 166 0.85 14.59 9.73
C SER A 166 0.25 13.19 9.75
N ALA A 167 1.01 12.16 10.12
CA ALA A 167 0.52 10.79 10.24
C ALA A 167 -0.59 10.68 11.29
N TYR A 168 -0.40 11.31 12.45
CA TYR A 168 -1.43 11.43 13.50
C TYR A 168 -2.68 12.16 13.01
N GLY A 169 -2.54 13.18 12.16
CA GLY A 169 -3.66 13.91 11.57
C GLY A 169 -4.52 13.02 10.67
N MET A 170 -3.87 12.13 9.90
CA MET A 170 -4.58 11.16 9.05
C MET A 170 -5.29 10.09 9.89
N ALA A 171 -4.63 9.54 10.93
CA ALA A 171 -5.26 8.62 11.87
C ALA A 171 -6.45 9.28 12.60
N ALA A 172 -6.31 10.54 13.03
CA ALA A 172 -7.36 11.32 13.66
C ALA A 172 -8.56 11.54 12.73
N THR A 173 -8.32 11.80 11.45
CA THR A 173 -9.40 11.96 10.47
C THR A 173 -10.21 10.68 10.32
N ILE A 174 -9.55 9.51 10.28
CA ILE A 174 -10.24 8.21 10.27
C ILE A 174 -11.04 8.04 11.56
N ALA A 175 -10.46 8.33 12.72
CA ALA A 175 -11.14 8.23 14.01
C ALA A 175 -12.42 9.06 14.06
N LEU A 176 -12.36 10.30 13.57
CA LEU A 176 -13.45 11.27 13.63
C LEU A 176 -14.55 11.05 12.59
N GLN A 177 -14.25 10.40 11.46
CA GLN A 177 -15.16 10.34 10.31
C GLN A 177 -15.60 8.91 9.93
N SER A 178 -14.84 7.89 10.33
CA SER A 178 -15.19 6.50 10.02
C SER A 178 -16.41 6.03 10.81
N GLY A 179 -17.49 5.72 10.08
CA GLY A 179 -18.65 5.00 10.59
C GLY A 179 -18.40 3.51 10.79
N ARG A 180 -17.21 2.99 10.47
CA ARG A 180 -16.84 1.56 10.60
C ARG A 180 -16.14 1.25 11.93
N LEU A 181 -15.67 2.28 12.63
CA LEU A 181 -15.10 2.15 13.97
C LEU A 181 -16.20 2.09 15.02
N ASP A 182 -16.09 1.14 15.95
CA ASP A 182 -16.95 1.08 17.11
C ASP A 182 -16.63 2.27 18.06
N PRO A 183 -17.62 2.74 18.84
CA PRO A 183 -17.43 3.91 19.69
C PRO A 183 -16.32 3.77 20.73
N ALA A 184 -16.09 2.58 21.27
CA ALA A 184 -15.09 2.36 22.32
C ALA A 184 -13.67 2.43 21.75
N TYR A 185 -13.43 1.76 20.63
CA TYR A 185 -12.16 1.86 19.92
C TYR A 185 -11.88 3.28 19.42
N ARG A 186 -12.88 3.97 18.88
CA ARG A 186 -12.75 5.38 18.47
C ARG A 186 -12.27 6.25 19.62
N GLN A 187 -12.88 6.13 20.79
CA GLN A 187 -12.49 6.93 21.97
C GLN A 187 -11.06 6.62 22.40
N LEU A 188 -10.68 5.33 22.43
CA LEU A 188 -9.31 4.90 22.76
C LEU A 188 -8.29 5.51 21.79
N LEU A 189 -8.57 5.43 20.49
CA LEU A 189 -7.71 5.97 19.44
C LEU A 189 -7.56 7.50 19.55
N ILE A 190 -8.67 8.22 19.79
CA ILE A 190 -8.64 9.69 19.97
C ILE A 190 -7.79 10.08 21.17
N GLU A 191 -7.92 9.39 22.30
CA GLU A 191 -7.11 9.70 23.49
C GLU A 191 -5.64 9.35 23.29
N GLY A 192 -5.33 8.23 22.62
CA GLY A 192 -3.98 7.85 22.24
C GLY A 192 -3.33 8.92 21.36
N LEU A 193 -3.99 9.32 20.28
CA LEU A 193 -3.50 10.37 19.37
C LEU A 193 -3.33 11.72 20.07
N ALA A 194 -4.23 12.09 20.98
CA ALA A 194 -4.11 13.32 21.75
C ALA A 194 -2.92 13.29 22.73
N ALA A 195 -2.63 12.14 23.33
CA ALA A 195 -1.41 11.96 24.13
C ALA A 195 -0.16 12.11 23.24
N ASP A 196 -0.18 11.56 22.03
CA ASP A 196 0.92 11.61 21.07
C ASP A 196 1.21 13.03 20.59
N TYR A 197 0.18 13.80 20.27
CA TYR A 197 0.33 15.24 20.00
C TYR A 197 0.93 15.99 21.19
N THR A 198 0.54 15.66 22.41
CA THR A 198 1.10 16.27 23.62
C THR A 198 2.59 15.94 23.75
N ARG A 199 2.99 14.68 23.52
CA ARG A 199 4.40 14.24 23.51
C ARG A 199 5.23 14.94 22.43
N LEU A 200 4.62 15.26 21.28
CA LEU A 200 5.26 16.06 20.23
C LEU A 200 5.43 17.55 20.57
N GLY A 201 4.85 18.02 21.68
CA GLY A 201 4.82 19.44 22.05
C GLY A 201 3.70 20.24 21.36
N ARG A 202 2.61 19.58 20.98
CA ARG A 202 1.47 20.16 20.25
C ARG A 202 0.14 20.03 21.04
N PRO A 203 0.05 20.59 22.27
CA PRO A 203 -1.11 20.41 23.15
C PRO A 203 -2.40 21.06 22.61
N GLU A 204 -2.30 22.08 21.77
CA GLU A 204 -3.46 22.69 21.10
C GLU A 204 -4.15 21.70 20.16
N GLN A 205 -3.37 20.92 19.39
CA GLN A 205 -3.91 19.89 18.50
C GLN A 205 -4.55 18.75 19.30
N ALA A 206 -3.93 18.36 20.41
CA ALA A 206 -4.51 17.38 21.33
C ALA A 206 -5.88 17.83 21.89
N ARG A 207 -6.00 19.11 22.28
CA ARG A 207 -7.27 19.69 22.76
C ARG A 207 -8.31 19.77 21.64
N ALA A 208 -7.91 20.22 20.45
CA ALA A 208 -8.79 20.31 19.30
C ALA A 208 -9.35 18.93 18.90
N LEU A 209 -8.51 17.89 18.89
CA LEU A 209 -8.92 16.52 18.58
C LEU A 209 -9.98 16.00 19.56
N ARG A 210 -9.76 16.17 20.87
CA ARG A 210 -10.75 15.80 21.89
C ARG A 210 -12.06 16.58 21.74
N GLY A 211 -11.97 17.89 21.46
CA GLY A 211 -13.14 18.74 21.25
C GLY A 211 -13.96 18.39 20.00
N ALA A 212 -13.31 17.80 18.99
CA ALA A 212 -13.96 17.37 17.76
C ALA A 212 -14.62 15.97 17.87
N ALA A 213 -14.35 15.22 18.95
CA ALA A 213 -14.90 13.89 19.15
C ALA A 213 -16.42 13.94 19.28
N GLN A 214 -17.13 13.21 18.42
CA GLN A 214 -18.59 13.13 18.44
C GLN A 214 -19.06 11.79 19.03
N PRO A 215 -20.21 11.75 19.74
CA PRO A 215 -20.63 10.56 20.48
C PRO A 215 -21.03 9.37 19.59
N ALA A 216 -21.58 9.63 18.39
CA ALA A 216 -22.03 8.57 17.50
C ALA A 216 -22.00 9.00 16.02
N LEU A 217 -21.41 8.16 15.18
CA LEU A 217 -21.52 8.24 13.73
C LEU A 217 -22.47 7.15 13.27
N SER A 218 -23.26 7.43 12.22
CA SER A 218 -24.07 6.38 11.59
C SER A 218 -23.14 5.32 10.99
N PRO A 219 -23.43 4.02 11.18
CA PRO A 219 -22.64 2.95 10.60
C PRO A 219 -22.53 3.07 9.09
N ASP A 220 -21.32 2.96 8.56
CA ASP A 220 -21.11 2.82 7.12
C ASP A 220 -21.33 1.35 6.71
N LYS A 221 -22.19 1.14 5.72
CA LYS A 221 -22.61 -0.18 5.25
C LYS A 221 -21.98 -0.57 3.91
N ASN A 222 -21.20 0.30 3.27
CA ASN A 222 -20.60 -0.03 1.98
C ASN A 222 -19.35 -0.88 2.19
N PRO A 223 -19.34 -2.17 1.78
CA PRO A 223 -18.16 -3.02 1.88
C PRO A 223 -17.11 -2.64 0.82
N ALA A 224 -15.86 -3.05 1.06
CA ALA A 224 -14.83 -3.04 0.02
C ALA A 224 -15.20 -4.06 -1.07
N VAL A 225 -15.03 -3.68 -2.34
CA VAL A 225 -15.41 -4.52 -3.48
C VAL A 225 -14.21 -5.30 -4.01
N TYR A 226 -13.03 -4.69 -3.94
CA TYR A 226 -11.77 -5.26 -4.42
C TYR A 226 -11.46 -6.69 -3.96
N PRO A 227 -11.64 -7.07 -2.68
CA PRO A 227 -11.37 -8.45 -2.25
C PRO A 227 -12.18 -9.49 -3.03
N GLY A 228 -13.40 -9.15 -3.46
CA GLY A 228 -14.26 -10.04 -4.26
C GLY A 228 -13.77 -10.24 -5.70
N LEU A 229 -12.94 -9.34 -6.22
CA LEU A 229 -12.33 -9.46 -7.54
C LEU A 229 -11.08 -10.35 -7.53
N LEU A 230 -10.51 -10.62 -6.36
CA LEU A 230 -9.29 -11.40 -6.18
C LEU A 230 -9.59 -12.86 -5.89
N VAL A 231 -10.08 -13.60 -6.89
CA VAL A 231 -10.33 -15.04 -6.75
C VAL A 231 -9.01 -15.84 -6.74
N PRO A 232 -8.97 -16.99 -6.05
CA PRO A 232 -7.85 -17.91 -6.17
C PRO A 232 -7.68 -18.42 -7.60
N LEU A 233 -6.43 -18.60 -8.02
CA LEU A 233 -6.12 -19.26 -9.28
C LEU A 233 -6.48 -20.74 -9.16
N ILE A 234 -7.34 -21.21 -10.05
CA ILE A 234 -7.73 -22.62 -10.11
C ILE A 234 -6.70 -23.37 -10.96
N PRO A 235 -6.07 -24.43 -10.43
CA PRO A 235 -5.19 -25.28 -11.21
C PRO A 235 -5.87 -25.87 -12.45
N GLY A 236 -5.18 -25.78 -13.59
CA GLY A 236 -5.59 -26.47 -14.81
C GLY A 236 -5.05 -27.90 -14.88
N ASP A 237 -5.62 -28.70 -15.80
CA ASP A 237 -5.22 -30.09 -16.03
C ASP A 237 -4.27 -30.25 -17.24
N SER A 238 -3.76 -29.14 -17.79
CA SER A 238 -2.89 -29.19 -18.98
C SER A 238 -1.53 -29.82 -18.65
N PRO A 239 -0.88 -30.51 -19.60
CA PRO A 239 0.47 -31.06 -19.38
C PRO A 239 1.48 -29.99 -18.92
N ALA A 240 1.39 -28.77 -19.46
CA ALA A 240 2.24 -27.65 -19.05
C ALA A 240 2.01 -27.25 -17.58
N TRP A 241 0.77 -27.30 -17.11
CA TRP A 241 0.43 -27.02 -15.72
C TRP A 241 1.04 -28.06 -14.77
N VAL A 242 0.92 -29.35 -15.10
CA VAL A 242 1.51 -30.46 -14.32
C VAL A 242 3.04 -30.33 -14.27
N SER A 243 3.67 -30.01 -15.40
CA SER A 243 5.10 -29.73 -15.46
C SER A 243 5.51 -28.54 -14.60
N LEU A 244 4.72 -27.46 -14.60
CA LEU A 244 4.96 -26.29 -13.76
C LEU A 244 4.94 -26.67 -12.27
N GLN A 245 3.93 -27.42 -11.82
CA GLN A 245 3.86 -27.91 -10.44
C GLN A 245 5.08 -28.76 -10.04
N ALA A 246 5.52 -29.64 -10.94
CA ALA A 246 6.71 -30.45 -10.72
C ALA A 246 7.99 -29.60 -10.61
N ALA A 247 8.14 -28.58 -11.46
CA ALA A 247 9.25 -27.62 -11.39
C ALA A 247 9.23 -26.82 -10.08
N THR A 248 8.07 -26.32 -9.66
CA THR A 248 7.90 -25.63 -8.37
C THR A 248 8.28 -26.52 -7.18
N ALA A 249 7.88 -27.80 -7.20
CA ALA A 249 8.25 -28.75 -6.13
C ALA A 249 9.77 -29.01 -6.08
N LYS A 250 10.42 -29.12 -7.25
CA LYS A 250 11.89 -29.24 -7.34
C LYS A 250 12.58 -27.98 -6.82
N ARG A 251 12.11 -26.78 -7.20
CA ARG A 251 12.63 -25.48 -6.71
C ARG A 251 12.57 -25.43 -5.20
N THR A 252 11.42 -25.76 -4.61
CA THR A 252 11.24 -25.78 -3.15
C THR A 252 12.23 -26.72 -2.46
N THR A 253 12.38 -27.95 -2.97
CA THR A 253 13.28 -28.97 -2.41
C THR A 253 14.76 -28.54 -2.49
N LEU A 254 15.19 -28.03 -3.64
CA LEU A 254 16.55 -27.55 -3.83
C LEU A 254 16.85 -26.32 -2.99
N THR A 255 15.88 -25.42 -2.85
CA THR A 255 16.02 -24.23 -1.99
C THR A 255 16.15 -24.64 -0.51
N ALA A 256 15.34 -25.57 -0.03
CA ALA A 256 15.46 -26.09 1.34
C ALA A 256 16.85 -26.71 1.58
N SER A 257 17.37 -27.46 0.60
CA SER A 257 18.72 -28.02 0.66
C SER A 257 19.80 -26.94 0.69
N LEU A 258 19.63 -25.87 -0.08
CA LEU A 258 20.55 -24.72 -0.09
C LEU A 258 20.53 -23.98 1.25
N ILE A 259 19.35 -23.78 1.85
CA ILE A 259 19.22 -23.19 3.19
C ILE A 259 19.98 -24.04 4.23
N ALA A 260 19.79 -25.36 4.22
CA ALA A 260 20.48 -26.27 5.14
C ALA A 260 22.01 -26.21 4.97
N ALA A 261 22.51 -26.14 3.73
CA ALA A 261 23.93 -25.99 3.44
C ALA A 261 24.49 -24.64 3.95
N LEU A 262 23.75 -23.53 3.76
CA LEU A 262 24.15 -22.20 4.24
C LEU A 262 24.16 -22.10 5.78
N GLN A 263 23.34 -22.91 6.46
CA GLN A 263 23.31 -22.99 7.93
C GLN A 263 24.34 -23.97 8.50
N GLY A 264 25.14 -24.63 7.66
CA GLY A 264 26.10 -25.66 8.09
C GLY A 264 25.43 -26.95 8.59
N GLN A 265 24.15 -27.17 8.27
CA GLN A 265 23.38 -28.35 8.67
C GLN A 265 23.48 -29.50 7.66
N ALA A 266 24.08 -29.25 6.49
CA ALA A 266 24.34 -30.26 5.47
C ALA A 266 25.84 -30.37 5.18
N SER A 267 26.31 -31.58 4.91
CA SER A 267 27.72 -31.89 4.65
C SER A 267 28.22 -31.45 3.25
N GLY A 268 27.33 -30.96 2.39
CA GLY A 268 27.62 -30.57 1.01
C GLY A 268 27.89 -29.07 0.84
N ALA A 269 28.72 -28.71 -0.13
CA ALA A 269 28.95 -27.31 -0.48
C ALA A 269 27.66 -26.67 -1.04
N PRO A 270 27.40 -25.38 -0.77
CA PRO A 270 26.22 -24.67 -1.30
C PRO A 270 26.19 -24.55 -2.84
N GLU A 271 27.36 -24.44 -3.48
CA GLU A 271 27.45 -24.09 -4.91
C GLU A 271 26.85 -25.12 -5.88
N PRO A 272 27.09 -26.44 -5.74
CA PRO A 272 26.40 -27.43 -6.57
C PRO A 272 24.87 -27.39 -6.45
N VAL A 273 24.35 -27.15 -5.24
CA VAL A 273 22.90 -27.04 -5.00
C VAL A 273 22.35 -25.77 -5.66
N ARG A 274 23.09 -24.65 -5.56
CA ARG A 274 22.75 -23.40 -6.25
C ARG A 274 22.70 -23.58 -7.77
N GLN A 275 23.66 -24.28 -8.37
CA GLN A 275 23.66 -24.58 -9.82
C GLN A 275 22.49 -25.45 -10.26
N ALA A 276 22.08 -26.42 -9.42
CA ALA A 276 20.89 -27.22 -9.70
C ALA A 276 19.61 -26.37 -9.60
N LEU A 277 19.53 -25.49 -8.59
CA LEU A 277 18.42 -24.56 -8.41
C LEU A 277 18.30 -23.59 -9.58
N GLU A 278 19.42 -23.07 -10.09
CA GLU A 278 19.46 -22.21 -11.28
C GLU A 278 18.78 -22.85 -12.49
N LYS A 279 19.10 -24.12 -12.79
CA LYS A 279 18.48 -24.85 -13.92
C LYS A 279 16.98 -25.00 -13.75
N VAL A 280 16.52 -25.34 -12.55
CA VAL A 280 15.09 -25.52 -12.26
C VAL A 280 14.34 -24.19 -12.34
N LEU A 281 14.95 -23.08 -11.89
CA LEU A 281 14.34 -21.75 -12.02
C LEU A 281 14.16 -21.32 -13.48
N ILE A 282 15.09 -21.67 -14.36
CA ILE A 282 14.97 -21.41 -15.80
C ILE A 282 13.88 -22.29 -16.44
N GLU A 283 13.78 -23.56 -16.05
CA GLU A 283 12.69 -24.47 -16.48
C GLU A 283 11.32 -23.95 -16.03
N GLU A 284 11.19 -23.56 -14.75
CA GLU A 284 9.96 -23.01 -14.18
C GLU A 284 9.55 -21.71 -14.87
N ASP A 285 10.49 -20.84 -15.23
CA ASP A 285 10.21 -19.58 -15.95
C ASP A 285 9.53 -19.79 -17.29
N GLN A 286 10.02 -20.73 -18.10
CA GLN A 286 9.45 -21.06 -19.41
C GLN A 286 8.03 -21.64 -19.27
N LEU A 287 7.83 -22.49 -18.26
CA LEU A 287 6.53 -23.09 -17.97
C LEU A 287 5.54 -22.05 -17.44
N SER A 288 5.97 -21.16 -16.54
CA SER A 288 5.16 -20.06 -16.00
C SER A 288 4.69 -19.12 -17.09
N ASP A 289 5.56 -18.68 -18.01
CA ASP A 289 5.15 -17.79 -19.10
C ASP A 289 4.13 -18.46 -20.03
N THR A 290 4.33 -19.74 -20.34
CA THR A 290 3.38 -20.54 -21.15
C THR A 290 2.02 -20.66 -20.45
N VAL A 291 2.00 -21.16 -19.21
CA VAL A 291 0.77 -21.45 -18.47
C VAL A 291 -0.02 -20.17 -18.20
N TYR A 292 0.65 -19.09 -17.76
CA TYR A 292 -0.05 -17.88 -17.38
C TYR A 292 -0.52 -17.07 -18.59
N SER A 293 0.26 -17.00 -19.67
CA SER A 293 -0.17 -16.32 -20.90
C SER A 293 -1.34 -17.05 -21.56
N ASP A 294 -1.32 -18.38 -21.57
CA ASP A 294 -2.43 -19.20 -22.09
C ASP A 294 -3.72 -18.97 -21.28
N GLY A 295 -3.63 -19.01 -19.94
CA GLY A 295 -4.78 -18.76 -19.07
C GLY A 295 -5.35 -17.34 -19.19
N ILE A 296 -4.52 -16.32 -19.40
CA ILE A 296 -4.97 -14.93 -19.65
C ILE A 296 -5.73 -14.84 -20.97
N ALA A 297 -5.26 -15.54 -22.01
CA ALA A 297 -5.81 -15.45 -23.36
C ALA A 297 -7.08 -16.28 -23.55
N HIS A 298 -7.14 -17.47 -22.95
CA HIS A 298 -8.16 -18.48 -23.28
C HIS A 298 -9.14 -18.81 -22.15
N SER A 299 -9.01 -18.22 -20.95
CA SER A 299 -10.00 -18.46 -19.90
C SER A 299 -11.32 -17.74 -20.17
N ASP A 300 -12.43 -18.48 -20.23
CA ASP A 300 -13.77 -17.92 -20.41
C ASP A 300 -14.28 -17.14 -19.18
N ASN A 301 -13.64 -17.31 -18.02
CA ASN A 301 -14.02 -16.64 -16.79
C ASN A 301 -13.11 -15.42 -16.55
N LEU A 302 -13.68 -14.22 -16.59
CA LEU A 302 -12.96 -12.97 -16.41
C LEU A 302 -12.19 -12.91 -15.07
N LEU A 303 -12.75 -13.42 -13.97
CA LEU A 303 -12.06 -13.46 -12.68
C LEU A 303 -10.92 -14.47 -12.67
N GLN A 304 -11.01 -15.56 -13.42
CA GLN A 304 -9.86 -16.45 -13.61
C GLN A 304 -8.77 -15.79 -14.47
N ARG A 305 -9.12 -15.02 -15.50
CA ARG A 305 -8.13 -14.20 -16.25
C ARG A 305 -7.39 -13.22 -15.31
N VAL A 306 -8.10 -12.59 -14.38
CA VAL A 306 -7.49 -11.78 -13.31
C VAL A 306 -6.52 -12.62 -12.47
N ALA A 307 -6.92 -13.82 -12.05
CA ALA A 307 -6.07 -14.70 -11.24
C ALA A 307 -4.79 -15.15 -11.99
N TYR A 308 -4.89 -15.47 -13.28
CA TYR A 308 -3.74 -15.78 -14.13
C TYR A 308 -2.81 -14.57 -14.31
N ALA A 309 -3.36 -13.38 -14.57
CA ALA A 309 -2.57 -12.15 -14.68
C ALA A 309 -1.85 -11.81 -13.37
N ARG A 310 -2.53 -11.98 -12.22
CA ARG A 310 -1.92 -11.82 -10.90
C ARG A 310 -0.80 -12.83 -10.65
N ALA A 311 -0.98 -14.08 -11.04
CA ALA A 311 0.06 -15.11 -10.91
C ALA A 311 1.29 -14.80 -11.77
N ARG A 312 1.09 -14.26 -12.98
CA ARG A 312 2.17 -13.78 -13.84
C ARG A 312 2.96 -12.63 -13.20
N VAL A 313 2.26 -11.65 -12.63
CA VAL A 313 2.88 -10.56 -11.86
C VAL A 313 3.68 -11.11 -10.68
N ALA A 314 3.14 -12.09 -9.94
CA ALA A 314 3.83 -12.72 -8.82
C ALA A 314 5.12 -13.43 -9.26
N TRP A 315 5.07 -14.19 -10.35
CA TRP A 315 6.25 -14.86 -10.91
C TRP A 315 7.32 -13.86 -11.37
N LEU A 316 6.92 -12.83 -12.13
CA LEU A 316 7.86 -11.82 -12.60
C LEU A 316 8.45 -10.98 -11.45
N THR A 317 7.69 -10.75 -10.38
CA THR A 317 8.19 -10.09 -9.16
C THR A 317 9.25 -10.96 -8.47
N LEU A 318 9.03 -12.28 -8.39
CA LEU A 318 10.02 -13.22 -7.88
C LEU A 318 11.29 -13.24 -8.75
N LYS A 319 11.13 -13.34 -10.07
CA LYS A 319 12.24 -13.29 -11.03
C LYS A 319 13.05 -12.01 -10.91
N TRP A 320 12.37 -10.86 -10.76
CA TRP A 320 13.00 -9.57 -10.57
C TRP A 320 13.74 -9.47 -9.23
N ARG A 321 13.16 -10.00 -8.14
CA ARG A 321 13.84 -10.13 -6.85
C ARG A 321 15.13 -10.92 -7.00
N ILE A 322 15.11 -12.03 -7.74
CA ILE A 322 16.30 -12.85 -8.00
C ILE A 322 17.35 -12.07 -8.79
N ALA A 323 16.94 -11.41 -9.89
CA ALA A 323 17.81 -10.60 -10.74
C ALA A 323 18.49 -9.45 -9.97
N ARG A 324 17.85 -8.93 -8.92
CA ARG A 324 18.39 -7.89 -8.05
C ARG A 324 19.13 -8.41 -6.82
N GLN A 325 19.39 -9.72 -6.75
CA GLN A 325 19.99 -10.38 -5.58
C GLN A 325 19.22 -10.09 -4.28
N GLY A 326 17.89 -9.95 -4.36
CA GLY A 326 17.00 -9.71 -3.22
C GLY A 326 16.85 -10.89 -2.26
N PHE A 327 17.63 -11.96 -2.48
CA PHE A 327 17.84 -13.08 -1.56
C PHE A 327 19.23 -13.03 -0.90
N GLY A 328 20.03 -11.99 -1.14
CA GLY A 328 21.36 -11.80 -0.56
C GLY A 328 22.48 -12.60 -1.22
N MET A 329 22.19 -13.28 -2.33
CA MET A 329 23.16 -14.02 -3.13
C MET A 329 22.70 -14.11 -4.59
N ALA A 330 23.65 -14.36 -5.48
CA ALA A 330 23.36 -14.69 -6.87
C ALA A 330 22.72 -16.09 -6.97
N LEU A 331 21.58 -16.19 -7.65
CA LEU A 331 20.90 -17.49 -7.88
C LEU A 331 20.86 -17.84 -9.37
N VAL A 332 20.56 -16.86 -10.23
CA VAL A 332 20.50 -17.02 -11.68
C VAL A 332 21.27 -15.86 -12.34
N PRO A 333 22.59 -15.99 -12.58
CA PRO A 333 23.41 -14.90 -13.11
C PRO A 333 22.91 -14.33 -14.45
N ALA A 334 22.28 -15.16 -15.29
CA ALA A 334 21.68 -14.71 -16.54
C ALA A 334 20.53 -13.72 -16.34
N TRP A 335 19.78 -13.81 -15.23
CA TRP A 335 18.71 -12.86 -14.93
C TRP A 335 19.25 -11.53 -14.41
N GLU A 336 20.40 -11.54 -13.71
CA GLU A 336 21.05 -10.30 -13.24
C GLU A 336 21.48 -9.40 -14.41
N SER A 337 22.03 -9.99 -15.47
CA SER A 337 22.40 -9.25 -16.69
C SER A 337 21.17 -8.75 -17.47
N GLN A 338 20.02 -9.39 -17.28
CA GLN A 338 18.73 -9.05 -17.91
C GLN A 338 17.79 -8.26 -16.99
N ALA A 339 18.27 -7.73 -15.86
CA ALA A 339 17.42 -7.12 -14.84
C ALA A 339 16.48 -6.03 -15.38
N ARG A 340 16.95 -5.21 -16.33
CA ARG A 340 16.13 -4.16 -16.99
C ARG A 340 15.04 -4.72 -17.89
N GLU A 341 15.31 -5.82 -18.59
CA GLU A 341 14.31 -6.49 -19.43
C GLU A 341 13.24 -7.16 -18.57
N ILE A 342 13.66 -7.81 -17.48
CA ILE A 342 12.74 -8.41 -16.49
C ILE A 342 11.84 -7.33 -15.87
N GLU A 343 12.39 -6.16 -15.53
CA GLU A 343 11.62 -5.01 -15.04
C GLU A 343 10.62 -4.51 -16.08
N ALA A 344 11.01 -4.39 -17.35
CA ALA A 344 10.10 -4.00 -18.43
C ALA A 344 8.97 -5.02 -18.64
N ASN A 345 9.27 -6.32 -18.57
CA ASN A 345 8.27 -7.38 -18.64
C ASN A 345 7.32 -7.35 -17.43
N LEU A 346 7.84 -7.09 -16.23
CA LEU A 346 7.03 -6.92 -15.02
C LEU A 346 6.10 -5.71 -15.14
N HIS A 347 6.60 -4.58 -15.67
CA HIS A 347 5.80 -3.40 -15.95
C HIS A 347 4.62 -3.71 -16.87
N LYS A 348 4.88 -4.36 -18.01
CA LYS A 348 3.82 -4.77 -18.94
C LYS A 348 2.82 -5.73 -18.28
N ALA A 349 3.28 -6.68 -17.48
CA ALA A 349 2.39 -7.60 -16.77
C ALA A 349 1.47 -6.89 -15.76
N PHE A 350 1.94 -5.83 -15.11
CA PHE A 350 1.10 -4.98 -14.26
C PHE A 350 0.06 -4.19 -15.08
N GLU A 351 0.44 -3.64 -16.25
CA GLU A 351 -0.51 -2.98 -17.14
C GLU A 351 -1.61 -3.93 -17.60
N ASP A 352 -1.24 -5.12 -18.07
CA ASP A 352 -2.18 -6.18 -18.47
C ASP A 352 -3.10 -6.58 -17.30
N TYR A 353 -2.52 -6.77 -16.10
CA TYR A 353 -3.27 -7.10 -14.89
C TYR A 353 -4.31 -6.05 -14.53
N TYR A 354 -3.92 -4.77 -14.46
CA TYR A 354 -4.85 -3.71 -14.09
C TYR A 354 -5.88 -3.43 -15.19
N LEU A 355 -5.58 -3.69 -16.46
CA LEU A 355 -6.56 -3.62 -17.54
C LEU A 355 -7.66 -4.68 -17.33
N ILE A 356 -7.29 -5.95 -17.15
CA ILE A 356 -8.26 -7.04 -16.95
C ILE A 356 -9.05 -6.84 -15.65
N LEU A 357 -8.39 -6.36 -14.60
CA LEU A 357 -9.03 -6.11 -13.31
C LEU A 357 -10.06 -4.97 -13.38
N ARG A 358 -9.79 -3.92 -14.16
CA ARG A 358 -10.76 -2.84 -14.42
C ARG A 358 -11.96 -3.37 -15.19
N ASP A 359 -11.74 -4.20 -16.22
CA ASP A 359 -12.83 -4.85 -16.96
C ASP A 359 -13.73 -5.68 -16.01
N ALA A 360 -13.13 -6.38 -15.05
CA ALA A 360 -13.86 -7.11 -14.01
C ALA A 360 -14.65 -6.17 -13.08
N GLY A 361 -14.05 -5.05 -12.67
CA GLY A 361 -14.68 -4.05 -11.81
C GLY A 361 -15.88 -3.35 -12.44
N ILE A 362 -15.77 -2.94 -13.72
CA ILE A 362 -16.87 -2.28 -14.43
C ILE A 362 -18.02 -3.24 -14.79
N SER A 363 -17.74 -4.55 -14.83
CA SER A 363 -18.74 -5.59 -15.10
C SER A 363 -19.62 -5.93 -13.90
N LEU A 364 -19.39 -5.29 -12.74
CA LEU A 364 -20.22 -5.48 -11.56
C LEU A 364 -21.64 -4.92 -11.78
N PRO A 365 -22.68 -5.59 -11.27
CA PRO A 365 -24.08 -5.28 -11.59
C PRO A 365 -24.57 -3.95 -10.98
N GLY A 366 -23.92 -3.44 -9.93
CA GLY A 366 -24.32 -2.21 -9.23
C GLY A 366 -23.44 -1.03 -9.58
N ASN A 367 -24.05 0.13 -9.91
CA ASN A 367 -23.31 1.37 -10.21
C ASN A 367 -22.41 1.81 -9.03
N VAL A 368 -22.86 1.59 -7.79
CA VAL A 368 -22.07 1.89 -6.58
C VAL A 368 -20.87 0.95 -6.49
N ASP A 369 -21.07 -0.34 -6.74
CA ASP A 369 -20.01 -1.36 -6.66
C ASP A 369 -18.97 -1.16 -7.77
N ALA A 370 -19.40 -0.87 -9.00
CA ALA A 370 -18.51 -0.56 -10.12
C ALA A 370 -17.68 0.72 -9.88
N ALA A 371 -18.32 1.77 -9.34
CA ALA A 371 -17.60 2.99 -8.95
C ALA A 371 -16.61 2.73 -7.80
N GLN A 372 -17.00 1.92 -6.80
CA GLN A 372 -16.11 1.54 -5.70
C GLN A 372 -14.94 0.68 -6.20
N ALA A 373 -15.19 -0.28 -7.08
CA ALA A 373 -14.14 -1.09 -7.69
C ALA A 373 -13.13 -0.22 -8.42
N THR A 374 -13.59 0.79 -9.17
CA THR A 374 -12.72 1.74 -9.87
C THR A 374 -11.79 2.47 -8.89
N VAL A 375 -12.33 2.99 -7.78
CA VAL A 375 -11.55 3.62 -6.71
C VAL A 375 -10.52 2.64 -6.15
N ASP A 376 -10.96 1.46 -5.71
CA ASP A 376 -10.13 0.48 -5.04
C ASP A 376 -8.97 0.00 -5.95
N ILE A 377 -9.24 -0.21 -7.24
CA ILE A 377 -8.25 -0.65 -8.22
C ILE A 377 -7.18 0.42 -8.45
N ILE A 378 -7.58 1.70 -8.60
CA ILE A 378 -6.62 2.79 -8.78
C ILE A 378 -5.76 2.96 -7.52
N GLN A 379 -6.35 2.85 -6.32
CA GLN A 379 -5.61 2.88 -5.06
C GLN A 379 -4.58 1.76 -4.97
N ASP A 380 -4.97 0.52 -5.30
CA ASP A 380 -4.04 -0.61 -5.33
C ASP A 380 -2.89 -0.37 -6.32
N GLN A 381 -3.16 0.19 -7.49
CA GLN A 381 -2.13 0.50 -8.47
C GLN A 381 -1.14 1.56 -7.98
N ILE A 382 -1.63 2.64 -7.35
CA ILE A 382 -0.75 3.65 -6.74
C ILE A 382 0.07 3.01 -5.61
N LYS A 383 -0.55 2.15 -4.79
CA LYS A 383 0.14 1.43 -3.70
C LYS A 383 1.30 0.60 -4.23
N MET A 384 1.09 -0.15 -5.31
CA MET A 384 2.16 -0.95 -5.93
C MET A 384 3.30 -0.06 -6.41
N GLY A 385 2.99 1.07 -7.05
CA GLY A 385 3.97 2.12 -7.39
C GLY A 385 4.78 2.58 -6.18
N ARG A 386 4.10 2.93 -5.07
CA ARG A 386 4.70 3.41 -3.82
C ARG A 386 5.54 2.37 -3.09
N LEU A 387 5.22 1.08 -3.24
CA LEU A 387 6.04 -0.04 -2.79
C LEU A 387 7.32 -0.25 -3.61
N GLY A 388 7.49 0.51 -4.69
CA GLY A 388 8.61 0.32 -5.58
C GLY A 388 8.37 -0.81 -6.57
N MET A 389 7.12 -1.19 -6.89
CA MET A 389 6.80 -2.04 -8.04
C MET A 389 6.37 -1.19 -9.25
N PRO A 390 6.71 -1.57 -10.50
CA PRO A 390 6.18 -0.88 -11.67
C PRO A 390 4.64 -0.94 -11.71
N PRO A 391 3.93 0.02 -12.32
CA PRO A 391 4.43 1.21 -13.02
C PRO A 391 4.67 2.43 -12.11
N TYR A 392 5.88 3.02 -12.19
CA TYR A 392 6.24 4.24 -11.43
C TYR A 392 5.84 5.55 -12.12
N ALA A 393 5.81 5.56 -13.44
CA ALA A 393 5.84 6.78 -14.25
C ALA A 393 4.49 7.52 -14.35
N HIS A 394 3.40 6.90 -13.90
CA HIS A 394 2.03 7.41 -14.12
C HIS A 394 1.34 7.86 -12.83
N GLU A 395 2.09 8.09 -11.75
CA GLU A 395 1.47 8.39 -10.47
C GLU A 395 0.58 9.65 -10.51
N ALA A 396 1.05 10.74 -11.13
CA ALA A 396 0.25 11.97 -11.25
C ALA A 396 -1.09 11.73 -11.99
N GLU A 397 -1.05 10.92 -13.06
CA GLU A 397 -2.24 10.54 -13.83
C GLU A 397 -3.17 9.65 -13.01
N LEU A 398 -2.63 8.67 -12.29
CA LEU A 398 -3.41 7.81 -11.40
C LEU A 398 -4.04 8.59 -10.25
N LEU A 399 -3.36 9.59 -9.69
CA LEU A 399 -3.91 10.44 -8.64
C LEU A 399 -5.02 11.36 -9.16
N SER A 400 -4.89 11.86 -10.40
CA SER A 400 -5.99 12.56 -11.07
C SER A 400 -7.18 11.64 -11.29
N ALA A 401 -6.95 10.44 -11.84
CA ALA A 401 -8.00 9.44 -12.07
C ALA A 401 -8.66 9.00 -10.76
N LEU A 402 -7.90 8.92 -9.66
CA LEU A 402 -8.42 8.62 -8.33
C LEU A 402 -9.35 9.72 -7.83
N ALA A 403 -8.99 10.99 -8.04
CA ALA A 403 -9.84 12.13 -7.67
C ALA A 403 -11.16 12.12 -8.45
N ASP A 404 -11.11 11.84 -9.76
CA ASP A 404 -12.29 11.71 -10.61
C ASP A 404 -13.18 10.53 -10.18
N ALA A 405 -12.58 9.38 -9.91
CA ALA A 405 -13.27 8.19 -9.41
C ALA A 405 -13.95 8.44 -8.06
N TRP A 406 -13.27 9.15 -7.14
CA TRP A 406 -13.88 9.57 -5.87
C TRP A 406 -15.05 10.53 -6.08
N GLN A 407 -14.93 11.50 -6.99
CA GLN A 407 -16.04 12.43 -7.27
C GLN A 407 -17.26 11.69 -7.81
N GLN A 408 -17.07 10.75 -8.72
CA GLN A 408 -18.15 9.89 -9.21
C GLN A 408 -18.76 9.08 -8.07
N ARG A 409 -17.93 8.48 -7.21
CA ARG A 409 -18.37 7.67 -6.06
C ARG A 409 -19.13 8.50 -5.02
N ILE A 410 -18.72 9.74 -4.78
CA ILE A 410 -19.38 10.71 -3.89
C ILE A 410 -20.75 11.10 -4.45
N ASN A 411 -20.85 11.36 -5.76
CA ASN A 411 -22.12 11.68 -6.43
C ASN A 411 -23.16 10.55 -6.30
N LEU A 412 -22.70 9.30 -6.17
CA LEU A 412 -23.55 8.13 -5.90
C LEU A 412 -23.90 7.95 -4.41
N GLY A 413 -23.31 8.75 -3.51
CA GLY A 413 -23.63 8.82 -2.08
C GLY A 413 -22.96 7.76 -1.20
N GLY A 414 -22.92 7.99 0.12
CA GLY A 414 -22.42 7.01 1.08
C GLY A 414 -20.90 6.89 1.17
N VAL A 415 -20.17 7.93 0.75
CA VAL A 415 -18.74 8.13 1.06
C VAL A 415 -18.66 8.99 2.32
N ARG A 416 -17.74 8.64 3.23
CA ARG A 416 -17.39 9.46 4.41
C ARG A 416 -15.92 9.80 4.46
N LEU A 417 -15.09 8.91 3.92
CA LEU A 417 -13.65 9.02 3.86
C LEU A 417 -13.22 8.82 2.42
N TYR A 418 -12.35 9.70 1.95
CA TYR A 418 -11.68 9.54 0.67
C TYR A 418 -10.23 10.01 0.78
N ILE A 419 -9.43 9.63 -0.21
CA ILE A 419 -8.03 10.02 -0.28
C ILE A 419 -7.90 11.11 -1.31
N THR A 420 -7.20 12.17 -0.94
CA THR A 420 -6.78 13.21 -1.86
C THR A 420 -5.29 13.44 -1.77
N THR A 421 -4.80 14.32 -2.62
CA THR A 421 -3.42 14.76 -2.63
C THR A 421 -3.35 16.21 -2.19
N THR A 422 -2.32 16.50 -1.39
CA THR A 422 -1.89 17.87 -1.16
C THR A 422 -0.56 18.08 -1.88
N TYR A 423 -0.51 19.14 -2.69
CA TYR A 423 0.69 19.53 -3.41
C TYR A 423 1.57 20.39 -2.51
N GLY A 424 2.68 19.82 -2.04
CA GLY A 424 3.74 20.54 -1.34
C GLY A 424 4.81 21.04 -2.30
N LYS A 425 5.67 21.96 -1.85
CA LYS A 425 6.82 22.48 -2.64
C LYS A 425 7.82 21.39 -3.09
N SER A 426 7.79 20.22 -2.46
CA SER A 426 8.79 19.15 -2.60
C SER A 426 8.20 17.79 -2.99
N GLY A 427 6.90 17.72 -3.25
CA GLY A 427 6.25 16.49 -3.72
C GLY A 427 4.76 16.40 -3.41
N THR A 428 4.16 15.30 -3.83
CA THR A 428 2.76 14.97 -3.57
C THR A 428 2.63 14.18 -2.29
N GLN A 429 1.85 14.69 -1.34
CA GLN A 429 1.53 14.01 -0.10
C GLN A 429 0.08 13.50 -0.15
N LEU A 430 -0.12 12.22 0.15
CA LEU A 430 -1.45 11.65 0.28
C LEU A 430 -2.08 12.14 1.58
N THR A 431 -3.39 12.37 1.59
CA THR A 431 -4.11 12.78 2.78
C THR A 431 -5.49 12.13 2.81
N VAL A 432 -5.91 11.67 4.00
CA VAL A 432 -7.28 11.21 4.24
C VAL A 432 -8.17 12.42 4.55
N VAL A 433 -9.31 12.53 3.89
CA VAL A 433 -10.25 13.64 4.07
C VAL A 433 -11.66 13.09 4.33
N GLY A 434 -12.39 13.77 5.22
CA GLY A 434 -13.81 13.52 5.44
C GLY A 434 -14.64 14.22 4.37
N SER A 435 -15.64 13.54 3.79
CA SER A 435 -16.67 14.21 2.99
C SER A 435 -17.71 14.84 3.93
N GLN A 436 -18.06 16.11 3.67
CA GLN A 436 -19.09 16.84 4.43
C GLN A 436 -20.50 16.33 4.14
#